data_AF-A0A418YIC4-F1
#
_entry.id   AF-A0A418YIC4-F1
#
_cell.length_a   1.000
_cell.length_b   1.000
_cell.length_c   1.000
_cell.angle_alpha   90.00
_cell.angle_beta   90.00
_cell.angle_gamma   90.00
#
_symmetry.space_group_name_H-M   'P 1'
#
loop_
_entity.id
_entity.type
_entity.pdbx_description
1 polymer ?
#
loop_
_entity_poly.entity_id
_entity_poly.type
_entity_poly.pdbx_seq_one_letter_code
_entity_poly.pdbx_strand_id
1 'polypeptide(L)'
;MTIKQPVTMWMIGVTSYCLSLYATAYTTDEAYQVVDNAMIELNMIALPTVPVSTKNALNLKAPHHVLQKSREVYANLQQLKQLKGLDSSPVPYFPTSSIQEADLEQVIDLIYMDIKVLQQAHKVESPKQYAPLPQGTTYTELFVRLDELNQRIVPLLQEEQAIYLYPAVISLISDLDAIRQARKIYDPVAIAAGSTNKQNYDVYYQLVKIHYHLHRFCVLNASLCSSGGINAMAVEGNQIPEDIISDAIYNLMAEVGVIKINMGLNKPTKEFAALQGRDMNKVFDAALTAQNLAATIR
;
A
#
# COMPACT_ATOMS: atom_id res chain seq x y z
N MET A 1 14.04 83.48 -9.27
CA MET A 1 12.61 83.13 -9.14
C MET A 1 12.41 81.94 -10.06
N THR A 2 12.49 80.73 -9.53
CA THR A 2 12.67 79.51 -10.34
C THR A 2 11.46 78.60 -10.15
N ILE A 3 10.76 78.38 -11.27
CA ILE A 3 9.51 77.62 -11.36
C ILE A 3 9.85 76.12 -11.31
N LYS A 4 9.20 75.37 -10.40
CA LYS A 4 9.21 73.90 -10.39
C LYS A 4 8.07 73.38 -11.27
N GLN A 5 8.37 72.49 -12.20
CA GLN A 5 7.37 71.64 -12.87
C GLN A 5 7.38 70.23 -12.23
N PRO A 6 6.21 69.57 -12.08
CA PRO A 6 6.14 68.18 -11.64
C PRO A 6 6.25 67.22 -12.84
N VAL A 7 6.98 66.13 -12.65
CA VAL A 7 7.08 65.01 -13.60
C VAL A 7 5.97 64.00 -13.29
N THR A 8 5.11 63.74 -14.27
CA THR A 8 4.04 62.75 -14.22
C THR A 8 4.61 61.37 -14.54
N MET A 9 4.59 60.47 -13.56
CA MET A 9 5.02 59.07 -13.70
C MET A 9 3.81 58.21 -14.10
N TRP A 10 3.86 57.61 -15.30
CA TRP A 10 2.86 56.66 -15.76
C TRP A 10 3.22 55.25 -15.24
N MET A 11 2.36 54.67 -14.41
CA MET A 11 2.46 53.25 -14.05
C MET A 11 1.86 52.40 -15.16
N ILE A 12 2.69 51.56 -15.78
CA ILE A 12 2.24 50.49 -16.69
C ILE A 12 1.81 49.32 -15.80
N GLY A 13 0.50 49.06 -15.76
CA GLY A 13 -0.06 47.89 -15.08
C GLY A 13 0.30 46.62 -15.83
N VAL A 14 1.15 45.79 -15.24
CA VAL A 14 1.41 44.43 -15.71
C VAL A 14 0.34 43.53 -15.12
N THR A 15 -0.67 43.19 -15.92
CA THR A 15 -1.63 42.13 -15.57
C THR A 15 -0.92 40.78 -15.64
N SER A 16 -0.52 40.25 -14.48
CA SER A 16 -0.09 38.85 -14.36
C SER A 16 -1.28 37.95 -14.66
N TYR A 17 -1.25 37.30 -15.83
CA TYR A 17 -2.10 36.16 -16.12
C TYR A 17 -1.58 34.97 -15.30
N CYS A 18 -2.27 34.66 -14.20
CA CYS A 18 -2.12 33.37 -13.52
C CYS A 18 -2.69 32.30 -14.45
N LEU A 19 -1.83 31.67 -15.25
CA LEU A 19 -2.14 30.41 -15.92
C LEU A 19 -2.28 29.34 -14.82
N SER A 20 -3.50 29.14 -14.31
CA SER A 20 -3.85 27.90 -13.63
C SER A 20 -3.83 26.79 -14.67
N LEU A 21 -2.67 26.13 -14.79
CA LEU A 21 -2.59 24.78 -15.33
C LEU A 21 -3.45 23.91 -14.42
N TYR A 22 -4.68 23.63 -14.85
CA TYR A 22 -5.46 22.54 -14.29
C TYR A 22 -4.71 21.26 -14.68
N ALA A 23 -3.88 20.75 -13.77
CA ALA A 23 -3.41 19.37 -13.86
C ALA A 23 -4.67 18.50 -13.96
N THR A 24 -4.82 17.79 -15.07
CA THR A 24 -5.90 16.82 -15.23
C THR A 24 -5.76 15.79 -14.13
N ALA A 25 -6.85 15.50 -13.41
CA ALA A 25 -6.85 14.56 -12.30
C ALA A 25 -6.39 13.18 -12.79
N TYR A 26 -5.43 12.58 -12.08
CA TYR A 26 -4.85 11.29 -12.41
C TYR A 26 -5.90 10.17 -12.27
N THR A 27 -6.30 9.62 -13.41
CA THR A 27 -7.37 8.64 -13.49
C THR A 27 -6.89 7.22 -13.19
N THR A 28 -7.83 6.32 -12.85
CA THR A 28 -7.54 4.88 -12.74
C THR A 28 -7.03 4.28 -14.05
N ASP A 29 -7.43 4.83 -15.21
CA ASP A 29 -6.94 4.42 -16.52
C ASP A 29 -5.46 4.75 -16.72
N GLU A 30 -5.04 5.97 -16.37
CA GLU A 30 -3.64 6.41 -16.42
C GLU A 30 -2.78 5.59 -15.45
N ALA A 31 -3.26 5.40 -14.22
CA ALA A 31 -2.61 4.56 -13.23
C ALA A 31 -2.39 3.13 -13.74
N TYR A 32 -3.40 2.54 -14.36
CA TYR A 32 -3.31 1.19 -14.93
C TYR A 32 -2.30 1.14 -16.07
N GLN A 33 -2.30 2.12 -16.97
CA GLN A 33 -1.33 2.21 -18.05
C GLN A 33 0.12 2.30 -17.52
N VAL A 34 0.36 3.07 -16.45
CA VAL A 34 1.70 3.17 -15.84
C VAL A 34 2.13 1.82 -15.26
N VAL A 35 1.24 1.09 -14.60
CA VAL A 35 1.52 -0.27 -14.10
C VAL A 35 1.78 -1.25 -15.25
N ASP A 36 1.05 -1.14 -16.36
CA ASP A 36 1.31 -1.93 -17.58
C ASP A 36 2.68 -1.61 -18.19
N ASN A 37 3.06 -0.34 -18.22
CA ASN A 37 4.37 0.07 -18.70
C ASN A 37 5.47 -0.48 -17.79
N ALA A 38 5.31 -0.40 -16.47
CA ALA A 38 6.19 -1.05 -15.49
C ALA A 38 6.31 -2.56 -15.74
N MET A 39 5.20 -3.23 -16.03
CA MET A 39 5.19 -4.66 -16.37
C MET A 39 6.01 -4.97 -17.63
N ILE A 40 5.84 -4.16 -18.69
CA ILE A 40 6.60 -4.30 -19.94
C ILE A 40 8.10 -4.15 -19.66
N GLU A 41 8.50 -3.07 -18.97
CA GLU A 41 9.89 -2.80 -18.62
C GLU A 41 10.50 -3.96 -17.80
N LEU A 42 9.77 -4.44 -16.78
CA LEU A 42 10.20 -5.54 -15.91
C LEU A 42 10.39 -6.86 -16.69
N ASN A 43 9.49 -7.17 -17.63
CA ASN A 43 9.56 -8.38 -18.44
C ASN A 43 10.79 -8.41 -19.36
N MET A 44 11.34 -7.25 -19.71
CA MET A 44 12.56 -7.19 -20.51
C MET A 44 13.81 -7.60 -19.73
N ILE A 45 13.75 -7.67 -18.39
CA ILE A 45 14.86 -8.07 -17.51
C ILE A 45 15.08 -9.61 -17.52
N ALA A 46 14.51 -10.34 -18.50
CA ALA A 46 14.67 -11.78 -18.72
C ALA A 46 14.43 -12.63 -17.46
N LEU A 47 13.34 -12.30 -16.77
CA LEU A 47 12.97 -12.91 -15.50
C LEU A 47 12.29 -14.27 -15.72
N PRO A 48 12.37 -15.20 -14.75
CA PRO A 48 11.59 -16.43 -14.82
C PRO A 48 10.12 -16.10 -15.04
N THR A 49 9.49 -16.73 -16.04
CA THR A 49 8.03 -16.65 -16.19
C THR A 49 7.39 -17.36 -15.01
N VAL A 50 6.95 -16.60 -14.03
CA VAL A 50 6.16 -17.12 -12.90
C VAL A 50 4.70 -17.13 -13.32
N PRO A 51 4.00 -18.27 -13.20
CA PRO A 51 2.56 -18.32 -13.42
C PRO A 51 1.89 -17.31 -12.48
N VAL A 52 1.16 -16.36 -13.07
CA VAL A 52 0.36 -15.41 -12.29
C VAL A 52 -0.88 -16.13 -11.77
N SER A 53 -1.10 -16.10 -10.46
CA SER A 53 -2.32 -16.61 -9.83
C SER A 53 -3.40 -15.54 -9.93
N THR A 54 -4.51 -15.83 -10.61
CA THR A 54 -5.64 -14.89 -10.83
C THR A 54 -6.71 -14.96 -9.75
N LYS A 55 -6.43 -15.57 -8.59
CA LYS A 55 -7.48 -15.93 -7.61
C LYS A 55 -8.08 -14.76 -6.82
N ASN A 56 -7.46 -13.58 -6.76
CA ASN A 56 -7.80 -12.55 -5.77
C ASN A 56 -8.81 -11.47 -6.21
N ALA A 57 -9.48 -11.62 -7.35
CA ALA A 57 -10.42 -10.61 -7.88
C ALA A 57 -11.82 -10.60 -7.24
N LEU A 58 -12.10 -11.44 -6.22
CA LEU A 58 -13.48 -11.68 -5.77
C LEU A 58 -14.13 -10.53 -4.97
N ASN A 59 -13.34 -9.60 -4.42
CA ASN A 59 -13.85 -8.50 -3.59
C ASN A 59 -13.58 -7.13 -4.22
N LEU A 60 -14.60 -6.26 -4.26
CA LEU A 60 -14.48 -4.89 -4.75
C LEU A 60 -13.42 -4.11 -3.97
N LYS A 61 -12.47 -3.50 -4.68
CA LYS A 61 -11.41 -2.71 -4.06
C LYS A 61 -11.73 -1.22 -4.12
N ALA A 62 -11.41 -0.55 -3.02
CA ALA A 62 -11.51 0.89 -2.85
C ALA A 62 -10.12 1.55 -2.93
N PRO A 63 -10.00 2.88 -3.10
CA PRO A 63 -8.72 3.56 -3.32
C PRO A 63 -7.65 3.23 -2.27
N HIS A 64 -8.04 3.09 -1.00
CA HIS A 64 -7.10 2.74 0.10
C HIS A 64 -6.46 1.36 -0.07
N HIS A 65 -7.19 0.40 -0.64
CA HIS A 65 -6.66 -0.93 -0.92
C HIS A 65 -5.61 -0.87 -2.03
N VAL A 66 -5.88 -0.10 -3.09
CA VAL A 66 -4.95 0.08 -4.20
C VAL A 66 -3.69 0.77 -3.70
N LEU A 67 -3.82 1.86 -2.94
CA LEU A 67 -2.68 2.54 -2.35
C LEU A 67 -1.83 1.60 -1.47
N GLN A 68 -2.46 0.80 -0.61
CA GLN A 68 -1.72 -0.13 0.24
C GLN A 68 -1.02 -1.24 -0.55
N LYS A 69 -1.64 -1.73 -1.64
CA LYS A 69 -1.01 -2.67 -2.58
C LYS A 69 0.15 -2.03 -3.34
N SER A 70 0.02 -0.78 -3.80
CA SER A 70 1.13 -0.04 -4.39
C SER A 70 2.30 0.11 -3.41
N ARG A 71 2.02 0.39 -2.13
CA ARG A 71 3.06 0.48 -1.09
C ARG A 71 3.76 -0.87 -0.87
N GLU A 72 3.03 -1.98 -0.85
CA GLU A 72 3.60 -3.34 -0.80
C GLU A 72 4.53 -3.60 -2.00
N VAL A 73 4.05 -3.35 -3.23
CA VAL A 73 4.85 -3.51 -4.46
C VAL A 73 6.12 -2.68 -4.38
N TYR A 74 6.01 -1.42 -3.95
CA TYR A 74 7.15 -0.53 -3.82
C TYR A 74 8.14 -1.02 -2.76
N ALA A 75 7.67 -1.50 -1.61
CA ALA A 75 8.52 -2.08 -0.56
C ALA A 75 9.35 -3.27 -1.08
N ASN A 76 8.69 -4.20 -1.78
CA ASN A 76 9.35 -5.36 -2.39
C ASN A 76 10.35 -4.92 -3.48
N LEU A 77 10.02 -3.88 -4.25
CA LEU A 77 10.94 -3.31 -5.25
C LEU A 77 12.17 -2.66 -4.60
N GLN A 78 12.01 -1.92 -3.49
CA GLN A 78 13.14 -1.33 -2.77
C GLN A 78 14.08 -2.38 -2.23
N GLN A 79 13.52 -3.46 -1.70
CA GLN A 79 14.32 -4.59 -1.27
C GLN A 79 15.05 -5.25 -2.44
N LEU A 80 14.39 -5.49 -3.56
CA LEU A 80 15.04 -6.02 -4.77
C LEU A 80 16.22 -5.14 -5.18
N LYS A 81 16.05 -3.81 -5.16
CA LYS A 81 17.14 -2.85 -5.40
C LYS A 81 18.30 -3.05 -4.43
N GLN A 82 18.06 -3.17 -3.13
CA GLN A 82 19.11 -3.47 -2.14
C GLN A 82 19.87 -4.76 -2.46
N LEU A 83 19.16 -5.82 -2.87
CA LEU A 83 19.78 -7.10 -3.23
C LEU A 83 20.62 -7.04 -4.49
N LYS A 84 20.30 -6.12 -5.40
CA LYS A 84 21.08 -5.83 -6.61
C LYS A 84 22.17 -4.79 -6.37
N GLY A 85 22.37 -4.32 -5.13
CA GLY A 85 23.37 -3.31 -4.79
C GLY A 85 23.03 -1.92 -5.32
N LEU A 86 21.73 -1.64 -5.51
CA LEU A 86 21.22 -0.33 -5.91
C LEU A 86 20.69 0.44 -4.69
N ASP A 87 20.69 1.77 -4.79
CA ASP A 87 20.17 2.65 -3.75
C ASP A 87 18.68 2.43 -3.54
N SER A 88 18.28 2.16 -2.29
CA SER A 88 16.88 2.05 -1.89
C SER A 88 16.37 3.34 -1.27
N SER A 89 15.12 3.66 -1.56
CA SER A 89 14.38 4.75 -0.94
C SER A 89 13.45 4.23 0.16
N PRO A 90 13.05 5.08 1.12
CA PRO A 90 12.00 4.70 2.07
C PRO A 90 10.64 4.56 1.37
N VAL A 91 9.83 3.61 1.83
CA VAL A 91 8.44 3.46 1.34
C VAL A 91 7.62 4.65 1.86
N PRO A 92 6.85 5.35 1.00
CA PRO A 92 5.95 6.41 1.43
C PRO A 92 4.99 5.93 2.52
N TYR A 93 4.70 6.79 3.49
CA TYR A 93 3.76 6.47 4.56
C TYR A 93 2.33 6.38 4.02
N PHE A 94 1.50 5.56 4.67
CA PHE A 94 0.07 5.64 4.45
C PHE A 94 -0.43 7.03 4.90
N PRO A 95 -1.24 7.75 4.10
CA PRO A 95 -1.72 9.08 4.42
C PRO A 95 -2.43 9.14 5.78
N THR A 96 -2.36 10.31 6.41
CA THR A 96 -3.07 10.59 7.68
C THR A 96 -4.33 11.44 7.48
N SER A 97 -4.58 11.84 6.23
CA SER A 97 -5.75 12.57 5.76
C SER A 97 -6.51 11.75 4.72
N SER A 98 -7.65 12.27 4.25
CA SER A 98 -8.42 11.66 3.16
C SER A 98 -7.52 11.35 1.97
N ILE A 99 -7.57 10.09 1.52
CA ILE A 99 -6.77 9.57 0.42
C ILE A 99 -7.23 10.22 -0.89
N GLN A 100 -6.30 10.86 -1.59
CA GLN A 100 -6.51 11.49 -2.88
C GLN A 100 -5.88 10.65 -4.00
N GLU A 101 -6.30 10.90 -5.24
CA GLU A 101 -5.70 10.27 -6.43
C GLU A 101 -4.20 10.56 -6.54
N ALA A 102 -3.76 11.75 -6.12
CA ALA A 102 -2.35 12.14 -6.09
C ALA A 102 -1.49 11.26 -5.15
N ASP A 103 -2.08 10.72 -4.06
CA ASP A 103 -1.35 9.79 -3.17
C ASP A 103 -1.06 8.47 -3.90
N LEU A 104 -1.98 8.03 -4.76
CA LEU A 104 -1.84 6.83 -5.56
C LEU A 104 -0.86 7.03 -6.72
N GLU A 105 -1.00 8.13 -7.46
CA GLU A 105 -0.09 8.56 -8.53
C GLU A 105 1.36 8.54 -8.05
N GLN A 106 1.64 9.19 -6.92
CA GLN A 106 2.99 9.30 -6.38
C GLN A 106 3.66 7.92 -6.19
N VAL A 107 2.95 6.95 -5.62
CA VAL A 107 3.53 5.63 -5.35
C VAL A 107 3.67 4.83 -6.65
N ILE A 108 2.71 4.90 -7.56
CA ILE A 108 2.78 4.21 -8.86
C ILE A 108 3.92 4.73 -9.72
N ASP A 109 4.13 6.05 -9.75
CA ASP A 109 5.26 6.66 -10.46
C ASP A 109 6.60 6.25 -9.88
N LEU A 110 6.71 6.19 -8.54
CA LEU A 110 7.91 5.68 -7.86
C LEU A 110 8.21 4.24 -8.27
N ILE A 111 7.20 3.37 -8.34
CA ILE A 111 7.34 1.98 -8.80
C ILE A 111 7.87 1.96 -10.24
N TYR A 112 7.24 2.71 -11.15
CA TYR A 112 7.64 2.75 -12.56
C TYR A 112 9.08 3.26 -12.74
N MET A 113 9.43 4.36 -12.07
CA MET A 113 10.79 4.92 -12.10
C MET A 113 11.83 3.92 -11.60
N ASP A 114 11.56 3.21 -10.50
CA ASP A 114 12.52 2.28 -9.92
C ASP A 114 12.67 0.98 -10.73
N ILE A 115 11.63 0.55 -11.45
CA ILE A 115 11.74 -0.53 -12.45
C ILE A 115 12.64 -0.10 -13.61
N LYS A 116 12.56 1.15 -14.08
CA LYS A 116 13.47 1.67 -15.12
C LYS A 116 14.92 1.71 -14.62
N VAL A 117 15.15 2.07 -13.36
CA VAL A 117 16.49 2.01 -12.74
C VAL A 117 17.01 0.57 -12.74
N LEU A 118 16.18 -0.42 -12.40
CA LEU A 118 16.56 -1.83 -12.50
C LEU A 118 16.89 -2.23 -13.95
N GLN A 119 16.06 -1.86 -14.92
CA GLN A 119 16.32 -2.16 -16.32
C GLN A 119 17.69 -1.62 -16.77
N GLN A 120 17.99 -0.36 -16.43
CA GLN A 120 19.26 0.28 -16.74
C GLN A 120 20.45 -0.44 -16.09
N ALA A 121 20.32 -0.86 -14.83
CA ALA A 121 21.33 -1.64 -14.12
C ALA A 121 21.61 -2.99 -14.82
N HIS A 122 20.59 -3.58 -15.44
CA HIS A 122 20.68 -4.80 -16.24
C HIS A 122 21.10 -4.57 -17.70
N LYS A 123 21.38 -3.32 -18.11
CA LYS A 123 21.78 -2.93 -19.47
C LYS A 123 20.79 -3.38 -20.56
N VAL A 124 19.51 -3.41 -20.19
CA VAL A 124 18.42 -3.75 -21.10
C VAL A 124 17.94 -2.46 -21.77
N GLU A 125 17.74 -2.48 -23.10
CA GLU A 125 17.20 -1.33 -23.84
C GLU A 125 15.73 -1.09 -23.46
N SER A 126 15.30 0.16 -23.49
CA SER A 126 13.89 0.51 -23.26
C SER A 126 12.97 -0.11 -24.32
N PRO A 127 11.72 -0.44 -23.96
CA PRO A 127 10.75 -1.01 -24.88
C PRO A 127 10.45 -0.04 -26.02
N LYS A 128 10.27 -0.58 -27.21
CA LYS A 128 9.89 0.18 -28.40
C LYS A 128 8.41 0.58 -28.39
N GLN A 129 7.61 -0.07 -27.55
CA GLN A 129 6.18 0.12 -27.46
C GLN A 129 5.74 0.04 -26.00
N TYR A 130 4.94 1.03 -25.61
CA TYR A 130 4.27 1.10 -24.31
C TYR A 130 2.81 0.67 -24.44
N ALA A 131 2.17 0.37 -23.31
CA ALA A 131 0.78 -0.02 -23.27
C ALA A 131 -0.13 1.15 -23.71
N PRO A 132 -1.24 0.89 -24.44
CA PRO A 132 -2.22 1.91 -24.73
C PRO A 132 -2.95 2.33 -23.45
N LEU A 133 -3.53 3.54 -23.44
CA LEU A 133 -4.38 3.98 -22.33
C LEU A 133 -5.67 3.13 -22.34
N PRO A 134 -5.98 2.40 -21.27
CA PRO A 134 -7.25 1.67 -21.16
C PRO A 134 -8.42 2.65 -20.98
N GLN A 135 -9.66 2.13 -20.99
CA GLN A 135 -10.86 2.91 -20.74
C GLN A 135 -11.75 2.24 -19.70
N GLY A 136 -12.17 3.00 -18.69
CA GLY A 136 -13.17 2.55 -17.72
C GLY A 136 -12.63 1.60 -16.66
N THR A 137 -11.32 1.63 -16.42
CA THR A 137 -10.66 0.77 -15.45
C THR A 137 -11.12 1.10 -14.03
N THR A 138 -11.41 0.07 -13.26
CA THR A 138 -11.81 0.14 -11.86
C THR A 138 -10.62 0.02 -10.92
N TYR A 139 -10.80 0.47 -9.67
CA TYR A 139 -9.81 0.23 -8.61
C TYR A 139 -9.53 -1.26 -8.36
N THR A 140 -10.53 -2.13 -8.58
CA THR A 140 -10.35 -3.59 -8.48
C THR A 140 -9.41 -4.11 -9.56
N GLU A 141 -9.59 -3.68 -10.81
CA GLU A 141 -8.70 -4.08 -11.92
C GLU A 141 -7.29 -3.54 -11.71
N LEU A 142 -7.16 -2.28 -11.27
CA LEU A 142 -5.85 -1.70 -10.92
C LEU A 142 -5.16 -2.44 -9.77
N PHE A 143 -5.92 -2.81 -8.73
CA PHE A 143 -5.40 -3.64 -7.63
C PHE A 143 -4.88 -4.98 -8.13
N VAL A 144 -5.69 -5.68 -8.94
CA VAL A 144 -5.30 -6.97 -9.53
C VAL A 144 -4.02 -6.79 -10.33
N ARG A 145 -3.93 -5.74 -11.16
CA ARG A 145 -2.76 -5.53 -12.00
C ARG A 145 -1.48 -5.20 -11.22
N LEU A 146 -1.60 -4.45 -10.12
CA LEU A 146 -0.51 -4.25 -9.17
C LEU A 146 -0.09 -5.56 -8.49
N ASP A 147 -1.06 -6.42 -8.16
CA ASP A 147 -0.77 -7.73 -7.60
C ASP A 147 -0.02 -8.63 -8.59
N GLU A 148 -0.41 -8.64 -9.87
CA GLU A 148 0.34 -9.34 -10.92
C GLU A 148 1.78 -8.82 -11.04
N LEU A 149 1.98 -7.50 -10.89
CA LEU A 149 3.31 -6.90 -10.90
C LEU A 149 4.11 -7.38 -9.68
N ASN A 150 3.49 -7.40 -8.51
CA ASN A 150 4.08 -7.91 -7.28
C ASN A 150 4.52 -9.38 -7.42
N GLN A 151 3.65 -10.22 -7.99
CA GLN A 151 3.91 -11.63 -8.23
C GLN A 151 5.10 -11.87 -9.19
N ARG A 152 5.50 -10.88 -9.99
CA ARG A 152 6.74 -10.92 -10.79
C ARG A 152 7.97 -10.41 -10.07
N ILE A 153 7.81 -9.48 -9.13
CA ILE A 153 8.91 -8.93 -8.32
C ILE A 153 9.32 -9.91 -7.22
N VAL A 154 8.36 -10.47 -6.50
CA VAL A 154 8.59 -11.34 -5.33
C VAL A 154 9.52 -12.53 -5.63
N PRO A 155 9.37 -13.27 -6.74
CA PRO A 155 10.27 -14.38 -7.09
C PRO A 155 11.73 -13.97 -7.35
N LEU A 156 12.00 -12.67 -7.54
CA LEU A 156 13.34 -12.12 -7.73
C LEU A 156 14.04 -11.81 -6.42
N LEU A 157 13.28 -11.77 -5.33
CA LEU A 157 13.79 -11.72 -3.98
C LEU A 157 14.26 -13.13 -3.61
N GLN A 158 15.34 -13.25 -2.83
CA GLN A 158 15.77 -14.58 -2.34
C GLN A 158 14.66 -15.21 -1.48
N GLU A 159 14.58 -16.54 -1.38
CA GLU A 159 13.47 -17.20 -0.67
C GLU A 159 13.34 -16.70 0.78
N GLU A 160 14.43 -16.49 1.49
CA GLU A 160 14.46 -16.00 2.88
C GLU A 160 13.98 -14.54 3.02
N GLN A 161 13.82 -13.86 1.90
CA GLN A 161 13.61 -12.43 1.77
C GLN A 161 12.24 -12.09 1.14
N ALA A 162 11.56 -13.05 0.52
CA ALA A 162 10.50 -12.73 -0.44
C ALA A 162 9.17 -12.22 0.14
N ILE A 163 8.86 -12.39 1.44
CA ILE A 163 7.59 -11.92 2.03
C ILE A 163 7.78 -11.52 3.50
N TYR A 164 7.49 -10.26 3.83
CA TYR A 164 7.63 -9.68 5.17
C TYR A 164 6.31 -9.66 5.95
N LEU A 165 5.74 -10.83 6.18
CA LEU A 165 4.49 -10.94 6.95
C LEU A 165 4.65 -10.38 8.36
N TYR A 166 5.73 -10.73 9.07
CA TYR A 166 5.91 -10.30 10.46
C TYR A 166 5.99 -8.78 10.62
N PRO A 167 6.88 -8.03 9.92
CA PRO A 167 6.89 -6.56 9.98
C PRO A 167 5.55 -5.90 9.62
N ALA A 168 4.82 -6.44 8.65
CA ALA A 168 3.50 -5.93 8.27
C ALA A 168 2.48 -6.09 9.42
N VAL A 169 2.47 -7.26 10.10
CA VAL A 169 1.61 -7.46 11.27
C VAL A 169 2.04 -6.58 12.45
N ILE A 170 3.34 -6.34 12.67
CA ILE A 170 3.79 -5.39 13.70
C ILE A 170 3.31 -3.95 13.40
N SER A 171 3.30 -3.56 12.13
CA SER A 171 2.73 -2.28 11.67
C SER A 171 1.24 -2.20 12.03
N LEU A 172 0.49 -3.28 11.77
CA LEU A 172 -0.92 -3.41 12.13
C LEU A 172 -1.15 -3.34 13.66
N ILE A 173 -0.33 -4.00 14.48
CA ILE A 173 -0.36 -3.91 15.95
C ILE A 173 -0.22 -2.46 16.41
N SER A 174 0.78 -1.74 15.90
CA SER A 174 1.03 -0.34 16.25
C SER A 174 -0.18 0.56 15.93
N ASP A 175 -0.84 0.30 14.81
CA ASP A 175 -1.99 1.10 14.38
C ASP A 175 -3.26 0.78 15.18
N LEU A 176 -3.50 -0.50 15.48
CA LEU A 176 -4.60 -0.91 16.35
C LEU A 176 -4.44 -0.35 17.76
N ASP A 177 -3.21 -0.33 18.29
CA ASP A 177 -2.92 0.30 19.58
C ASP A 177 -3.17 1.82 19.56
N ALA A 178 -2.80 2.51 18.46
CA ALA A 178 -3.10 3.93 18.30
C ALA A 178 -4.62 4.21 18.28
N ILE A 179 -5.41 3.37 17.60
CA ILE A 179 -6.88 3.45 17.62
C ILE A 179 -7.41 3.27 19.04
N ARG A 180 -6.91 2.27 19.77
CA ARG A 180 -7.31 2.04 21.16
C ARG A 180 -7.01 3.22 22.07
N GLN A 181 -5.80 3.78 21.98
CA GLN A 181 -5.42 4.96 22.76
C GLN A 181 -6.33 6.15 22.46
N ALA A 182 -6.68 6.37 21.20
CA ALA A 182 -7.63 7.42 20.80
C ALA A 182 -9.05 7.18 21.35
N ARG A 183 -9.45 5.91 21.52
CA ARG A 183 -10.68 5.50 22.22
C ARG A 183 -10.55 5.48 23.75
N LYS A 184 -9.41 5.90 24.30
CA LYS A 184 -9.09 5.89 25.74
C LYS A 184 -9.08 4.49 26.36
N ILE A 185 -8.70 3.47 25.59
CA ILE A 185 -8.61 2.06 26.01
C ILE A 185 -7.14 1.73 26.29
N TYR A 186 -6.75 1.79 27.57
CA TYR A 186 -5.35 1.65 28.00
C TYR A 186 -5.02 0.30 28.66
N ASP A 187 -6.00 -0.59 28.81
CA ASP A 187 -5.77 -1.89 29.44
C ASP A 187 -4.69 -2.69 28.69
N PRO A 188 -3.65 -3.18 29.36
CA PRO A 188 -2.56 -3.84 28.65
C PRO A 188 -3.07 -5.09 27.93
N VAL A 189 -2.60 -5.30 26.69
CA VAL A 189 -2.76 -6.57 25.98
C VAL A 189 -1.47 -7.33 26.05
N ALA A 190 -1.54 -8.58 26.49
CA ALA A 190 -0.38 -9.45 26.52
C ALA A 190 0.12 -9.69 25.10
N ILE A 191 1.42 -9.48 24.89
CA ILE A 191 2.11 -9.85 23.66
C ILE A 191 2.17 -11.38 23.63
N ALA A 192 1.58 -11.99 22.62
CA ALA A 192 1.69 -13.43 22.44
C ALA A 192 3.12 -13.79 22.01
N ALA A 193 3.62 -14.90 22.53
CA ALA A 193 4.96 -15.40 22.25
C ALA A 193 5.03 -16.90 22.54
N GLY A 194 5.99 -17.59 21.91
CA GLY A 194 6.33 -18.98 22.22
C GLY A 194 5.41 -20.00 21.54
N SER A 195 4.65 -19.58 20.52
CA SER A 195 3.96 -20.55 19.67
C SER A 195 4.95 -21.45 18.94
N THR A 196 4.55 -22.69 18.69
CA THR A 196 5.32 -23.66 17.91
C THR A 196 4.41 -24.38 16.92
N ASN A 197 5.00 -24.91 15.84
CA ASN A 197 4.33 -25.69 14.81
C ASN A 197 3.16 -24.96 14.12
N LYS A 198 3.26 -23.63 13.98
CA LYS A 198 2.26 -22.82 13.28
C LYS A 198 2.45 -22.90 11.77
N GLN A 199 1.33 -22.94 11.06
CA GLN A 199 1.27 -22.99 9.61
C GLN A 199 0.50 -21.77 9.06
N ASN A 200 0.55 -21.60 7.73
CA ASN A 200 -0.16 -20.56 7.00
C ASN A 200 -1.65 -20.44 7.38
N TYR A 201 -2.34 -21.58 7.48
CA TYR A 201 -3.74 -21.61 7.89
C TYR A 201 -3.97 -21.02 9.30
N ASP A 202 -3.09 -21.31 10.26
CA ASP A 202 -3.21 -20.79 11.63
C ASP A 202 -3.10 -19.27 11.66
N VAL A 203 -2.16 -18.71 10.88
CA VAL A 203 -1.98 -17.26 10.73
C VAL A 203 -3.21 -16.65 10.09
N TYR A 204 -3.64 -17.18 8.94
CA TYR A 204 -4.79 -16.69 8.20
C TYR A 204 -6.06 -16.67 9.06
N TYR A 205 -6.26 -17.70 9.87
CA TYR A 205 -7.39 -17.77 10.80
C TYR A 205 -7.38 -16.64 11.85
N GLN A 206 -6.20 -16.21 12.33
CA GLN A 206 -6.11 -15.03 13.19
C GLN A 206 -6.46 -13.73 12.43
N LEU A 207 -6.04 -13.61 11.17
CA LEU A 207 -6.39 -12.45 10.33
C LEU A 207 -7.90 -12.35 10.11
N VAL A 208 -8.57 -13.47 9.84
CA VAL A 208 -10.04 -13.54 9.75
C VAL A 208 -10.71 -13.04 11.04
N LYS A 209 -10.16 -13.38 12.21
CA LYS A 209 -10.67 -12.88 13.49
C LYS A 209 -10.42 -11.38 13.68
N ILE A 210 -9.26 -10.85 13.27
CA ILE A 210 -9.01 -9.40 13.28
C ILE A 210 -10.08 -8.70 12.43
N HIS A 211 -10.30 -9.18 11.21
CA HIS A 211 -11.33 -8.66 10.32
C HIS A 211 -12.71 -8.69 10.95
N TYR A 212 -13.11 -9.81 11.57
CA TYR A 212 -14.39 -9.92 12.26
C TYR A 212 -14.56 -8.83 13.33
N HIS A 213 -13.54 -8.57 14.15
CA HIS A 213 -13.60 -7.53 15.18
C HIS A 213 -13.67 -6.12 14.58
N LEU A 214 -12.86 -5.84 13.55
CA LEU A 214 -12.91 -4.55 12.85
C LEU A 214 -14.26 -4.32 12.15
N HIS A 215 -14.82 -5.36 11.53
CA HIS A 215 -16.13 -5.29 10.90
C HIS A 215 -17.21 -4.95 11.94
N ARG A 216 -17.21 -5.61 13.10
CA ARG A 216 -18.12 -5.28 14.21
C ARG A 216 -17.94 -3.85 14.70
N PHE A 217 -16.70 -3.40 14.84
CA PHE A 217 -16.41 -2.01 15.19
C PHE A 217 -17.01 -1.03 14.16
N CYS A 218 -16.86 -1.32 12.86
CA CYS A 218 -17.41 -0.52 11.77
C CYS A 218 -18.94 -0.50 11.72
N VAL A 219 -19.60 -1.63 11.99
CA VAL A 219 -21.07 -1.67 12.09
C VAL A 219 -21.58 -0.73 13.19
N LEU A 220 -20.85 -0.64 14.31
CA LEU A 220 -21.22 0.24 15.43
C LEU A 220 -20.76 1.70 15.24
N ASN A 221 -19.75 1.93 14.40
CA ASN A 221 -19.11 3.23 14.20
C ASN A 221 -18.96 3.53 12.69
N ALA A 222 -20.05 3.47 11.93
CA ALA A 222 -20.02 3.52 10.46
C ALA A 222 -19.31 4.76 9.88
N SER A 223 -19.37 5.91 10.57
CA SER A 223 -18.67 7.14 10.14
C SER A 223 -17.15 7.05 10.23
N LEU A 224 -16.61 6.06 10.95
CA LEU A 224 -15.17 5.83 11.07
C LEU A 224 -14.64 4.88 10.01
N CYS A 225 -15.48 4.25 9.19
CA CYS A 225 -15.05 3.21 8.26
C CYS A 225 -15.26 3.59 6.79
N SER A 226 -14.67 2.79 5.89
CA SER A 226 -14.82 2.92 4.45
C SER A 226 -16.29 2.77 4.01
N SER A 227 -16.70 3.54 3.00
CA SER A 227 -18.03 3.43 2.40
C SER A 227 -18.21 2.06 1.76
N GLY A 228 -19.14 1.25 2.27
CA GLY A 228 -19.32 -0.16 1.89
C GLY A 228 -18.90 -1.16 2.97
N GLY A 229 -18.24 -0.69 4.03
CA GLY A 229 -17.74 -1.52 5.12
C GLY A 229 -16.50 -2.32 4.73
N ILE A 230 -16.08 -3.22 5.63
CA ILE A 230 -14.91 -4.08 5.41
C ILE A 230 -15.35 -5.33 4.66
N ASN A 231 -14.69 -5.60 3.53
CA ASN A 231 -14.95 -6.77 2.69
C ASN A 231 -14.61 -8.08 3.40
N ALA A 232 -15.57 -8.99 3.48
CA ALA A 232 -15.40 -10.28 4.13
C ALA A 232 -14.21 -11.06 3.57
N MET A 233 -13.37 -11.57 4.47
CA MET A 233 -12.40 -12.61 4.15
C MET A 233 -13.08 -13.98 4.18
N ALA A 234 -12.97 -14.74 3.10
CA ALA A 234 -13.48 -16.10 3.04
C ALA A 234 -12.59 -17.02 3.87
N VAL A 235 -13.19 -17.99 4.57
CA VAL A 235 -12.41 -19.07 5.18
C VAL A 235 -12.04 -20.04 4.07
N GLU A 236 -10.81 -19.93 3.57
CA GLU A 236 -10.25 -20.88 2.62
C GLU A 236 -9.89 -22.20 3.30
N GLY A 237 -9.74 -23.27 2.50
CA GLY A 237 -9.42 -24.61 3.02
C GLY A 237 -8.07 -24.70 3.74
N ASN A 238 -7.66 -25.90 4.15
CA ASN A 238 -6.47 -26.08 5.01
C ASN A 238 -5.12 -25.70 4.34
N GLN A 239 -5.10 -25.44 3.03
CA GLN A 239 -3.90 -25.02 2.30
C GLN A 239 -4.06 -23.55 1.89
N ILE A 240 -3.49 -22.65 2.69
CA ILE A 240 -3.47 -21.22 2.43
C ILE A 240 -2.12 -20.83 1.83
N PRO A 241 -2.07 -20.34 0.58
CA PRO A 241 -0.86 -19.78 0.00
C PRO A 241 -0.36 -18.54 0.77
N GLU A 242 0.94 -18.28 0.74
CA GLU A 242 1.53 -17.17 1.53
C GLU A 242 1.14 -15.78 0.98
N ASP A 243 0.95 -15.67 -0.33
CA ASP A 243 0.42 -14.48 -1.01
C ASP A 243 -0.98 -14.11 -0.52
N ILE A 244 -1.84 -15.09 -0.25
CA ILE A 244 -3.17 -14.87 0.34
C ILE A 244 -3.06 -14.27 1.76
N ILE A 245 -2.05 -14.68 2.54
CA ILE A 245 -1.79 -14.12 3.87
C ILE A 245 -1.27 -12.69 3.75
N SER A 246 -0.33 -12.43 2.83
CA SER A 246 0.18 -11.08 2.55
C SER A 246 -0.98 -10.14 2.22
N ASP A 247 -1.84 -10.55 1.26
CA ASP A 247 -3.01 -9.79 0.85
C ASP A 247 -3.97 -9.53 2.00
N ALA A 248 -4.23 -10.53 2.84
CA ALA A 248 -5.09 -10.35 4.01
C ALA A 248 -4.52 -9.32 5.00
N ILE A 249 -3.21 -9.34 5.27
CA ILE A 249 -2.56 -8.37 6.16
C ILE A 249 -2.63 -6.97 5.56
N TYR A 250 -2.28 -6.80 4.29
CA TYR A 250 -2.27 -5.49 3.64
C TYR A 250 -3.68 -4.91 3.46
N ASN A 251 -4.69 -5.74 3.17
CA ASN A 251 -6.08 -5.28 3.18
C ASN A 251 -6.50 -4.83 4.59
N LEU A 252 -6.14 -5.58 5.65
CA LEU A 252 -6.40 -5.16 7.05
C LEU A 252 -5.71 -3.84 7.39
N MET A 253 -4.46 -3.65 6.96
CA MET A 253 -3.72 -2.40 7.15
C MET A 253 -4.40 -1.23 6.44
N ALA A 254 -4.90 -1.43 5.22
CA ALA A 254 -5.64 -0.41 4.48
C ALA A 254 -6.90 0.03 5.25
N GLU A 255 -7.67 -0.92 5.78
CA GLU A 255 -8.91 -0.65 6.52
C GLU A 255 -8.63 0.05 7.86
N VAL A 256 -7.60 -0.39 8.57
CA VAL A 256 -7.13 0.27 9.79
C VAL A 256 -6.60 1.69 9.50
N GLY A 257 -5.94 1.88 8.36
CA GLY A 257 -5.50 3.20 7.89
C GLY A 257 -6.68 4.16 7.68
N VAL A 258 -7.75 3.71 7.04
CA VAL A 258 -8.98 4.50 6.87
C VAL A 258 -9.62 4.84 8.23
N ILE A 259 -9.70 3.88 9.15
CA ILE A 259 -10.20 4.12 10.51
C ILE A 259 -9.39 5.21 11.20
N LYS A 260 -8.06 5.16 11.11
CA LYS A 260 -7.17 6.18 11.68
C LYS A 260 -7.43 7.57 11.09
N ILE A 261 -7.54 7.66 9.76
CA ILE A 261 -7.84 8.92 9.06
C ILE A 261 -9.17 9.50 9.58
N ASN A 262 -10.23 8.70 9.63
CA ASN A 262 -11.56 9.16 10.05
C ASN A 262 -11.63 9.51 11.54
N MET A 263 -10.72 8.94 12.35
CA MET A 263 -10.53 9.33 13.75
C MET A 263 -9.65 10.58 13.94
N GLY A 264 -9.08 11.13 12.87
CA GLY A 264 -8.16 12.27 12.92
C GLY A 264 -6.79 11.93 13.53
N LEU A 265 -6.34 10.67 13.38
CA LEU A 265 -5.05 10.22 13.92
C LEU A 265 -3.92 10.56 12.97
N ASN A 266 -3.15 11.58 13.33
CA ASN A 266 -2.04 12.11 12.51
C ASN A 266 -0.73 11.30 12.61
N LYS A 267 -0.76 10.11 13.22
CA LYS A 267 0.41 9.24 13.31
C LYS A 267 0.44 8.34 12.07
N PRO A 268 1.39 8.52 11.13
CA PRO A 268 1.47 7.68 9.93
C PRO A 268 1.66 6.21 10.31
N THR A 269 1.09 5.33 9.50
CA THR A 269 1.38 3.89 9.59
C THR A 269 2.85 3.68 9.26
N LYS A 270 3.62 3.19 10.23
CA LYS A 270 5.04 2.91 10.05
C LYS A 270 5.17 1.51 9.48
N GLU A 271 5.75 1.38 8.30
CA GLU A 271 6.29 0.10 7.87
C GLU A 271 7.61 -0.15 8.59
N PHE A 272 7.67 -1.29 9.28
CA PHE A 272 8.89 -1.71 9.95
C PHE A 272 9.87 -2.26 8.92
N ALA A 273 11.14 -1.88 9.05
CA ALA A 273 12.21 -2.39 8.19
C ALA A 273 12.23 -3.92 8.21
N ALA A 274 12.75 -4.50 7.12
CA ALA A 274 12.94 -5.93 6.90
C ALA A 274 13.60 -6.65 8.09
N LEU A 275 12.81 -7.07 9.07
CA LEU A 275 13.20 -8.08 10.05
C LEU A 275 12.93 -9.44 9.39
N GLN A 276 13.81 -10.42 9.57
CA GLN A 276 13.62 -11.81 9.10
C GLN A 276 12.17 -12.27 9.37
N GLY A 277 11.42 -12.65 8.32
CA GLY A 277 9.97 -12.44 8.33
C GLY A 277 9.06 -13.64 8.03
N ARG A 278 9.59 -14.82 7.68
CA ARG A 278 8.77 -16.01 7.32
C ARG A 278 8.49 -16.99 8.47
N ASP A 279 8.98 -16.74 9.68
CA ASP A 279 8.71 -17.64 10.81
C ASP A 279 7.23 -17.57 11.19
N MET A 280 6.45 -18.54 10.72
CA MET A 280 5.00 -18.58 10.92
C MET A 280 4.61 -18.61 12.39
N ASN A 281 5.50 -19.03 13.30
CA ASN A 281 5.23 -18.95 14.73
C ASN A 281 5.22 -17.48 15.20
N LYS A 282 6.19 -16.68 14.75
CA LYS A 282 6.25 -15.24 15.06
C LYS A 282 5.13 -14.47 14.39
N VAL A 283 4.83 -14.79 13.13
CA VAL A 283 3.70 -14.16 12.40
C VAL A 283 2.38 -14.49 13.11
N PHE A 284 2.18 -15.74 13.53
CA PHE A 284 1.01 -16.15 14.30
C PHE A 284 0.91 -15.40 15.62
N ASP A 285 1.99 -15.33 16.39
CA ASP A 285 2.02 -14.64 17.68
C ASP A 285 1.73 -13.14 17.53
N ALA A 286 2.28 -12.49 16.49
CA ALA A 286 1.95 -11.12 16.15
C ALA A 286 0.47 -10.97 15.76
N ALA A 287 -0.06 -11.88 14.92
CA ALA A 287 -1.44 -11.83 14.47
C ALA A 287 -2.43 -12.07 15.63
N LEU A 288 -2.09 -12.95 16.57
CA LEU A 288 -2.86 -13.18 17.79
C LEU A 288 -2.84 -11.93 18.69
N THR A 289 -1.70 -11.25 18.80
CA THR A 289 -1.60 -9.98 19.53
C THR A 289 -2.47 -8.91 18.87
N ALA A 290 -2.40 -8.75 17.55
CA ALA A 290 -3.25 -7.85 16.78
C ALA A 290 -4.75 -8.18 16.95
N GLN A 291 -5.10 -9.47 16.94
CA GLN A 291 -6.46 -9.94 17.17
C GLN A 291 -6.96 -9.54 18.57
N ASN A 292 -6.13 -9.70 19.60
CA ASN A 292 -6.47 -9.31 20.96
C ASN A 292 -6.65 -7.79 21.09
N LEU A 293 -5.82 -6.99 20.41
CA LEU A 293 -6.01 -5.55 20.34
C LEU A 293 -7.33 -5.21 19.65
N ALA A 294 -7.59 -5.74 18.46
CA ALA A 294 -8.81 -5.48 17.71
C ALA A 294 -10.09 -5.85 18.49
N ALA A 295 -10.08 -6.98 19.20
CA ALA A 295 -11.23 -7.47 20.00
C ALA A 295 -11.65 -6.53 21.14
N THR A 296 -10.73 -5.67 21.59
CA THR A 296 -10.98 -4.72 22.68
C THR A 296 -11.45 -3.36 22.19
N ILE A 297 -11.35 -3.07 20.88
CA ILE A 297 -11.83 -1.81 20.32
C ILE A 297 -13.36 -1.84 20.34
N ARG A 298 -13.96 -0.98 21.16
CA ARG A 298 -15.41 -0.78 21.29
C ARG A 298 -15.75 0.63 20.84
#